data_AF-A0AA40H716-F1
#
_entry.id   AF-A0AA40H716-F1
#
_cell.length_a   1.000
_cell.length_b   1.000
_cell.length_c   1.000
_cell.angle_alpha   90.00
_cell.angle_beta   90.00
_cell.angle_gamma   90.00
#
_symmetry.space_group_name_H-M   'P 1'
#
loop_
_entity.id
_entity.type
_entity.pdbx_description
1 polymer ?
#
loop_
_entity_poly.entity_id
_entity_poly.type
_entity_poly.pdbx_seq_one_letter_code
_entity_poly.pdbx_strand_id
1 'polypeptide(L)'
;GASKLTFKASLTLEEVQKENPQVAKGRYHPTECSALQHVAILIPHRNREKHLLYLLEHLHPFLQRQQLDYGIYVIHQAGSTKFNRAKLLNVGYLEALKEANWDCFIFIFHDVDLVPDNDFNFYMCDRQPKHLVVGRNNTGYRLRYQGYFGGVTALTRDQFSKVNGFSNNYWGWGGEDDDLRIRVEMQKMRVVRPSPDVARYTVIFHRRDHGNEENGERRLLGQVSRTWKTDGLNSCSYKLLSVEHNPLYVNITVDF
;
A
#
# COMPACT_ATOMS: atom_id res chain seq x y z
N GLY A 1 9.82 19.04 2.84
CA GLY A 1 11.24 19.11 2.42
C GLY A 1 11.82 17.71 2.32
N ALA A 2 13.13 17.55 2.07
CA ALA A 2 13.78 16.24 2.21
C ALA A 2 13.97 15.94 3.71
N SER A 3 13.31 14.92 4.23
CA SER A 3 13.35 14.58 5.66
C SER A 3 14.51 13.63 5.96
N LYS A 4 15.34 13.95 6.96
CA LYS A 4 16.42 13.06 7.40
C LYS A 4 15.82 11.93 8.23
N LEU A 5 15.70 10.75 7.62
CA LEU A 5 15.14 9.57 8.27
C LEU A 5 16.06 9.05 9.37
N THR A 6 15.53 8.94 10.58
CA THR A 6 16.26 8.44 11.75
C THR A 6 15.39 7.40 12.44
N PHE A 7 15.80 6.13 12.44
CA PHE A 7 14.99 5.04 13.01
C PHE A 7 15.42 4.77 14.45
N LYS A 8 14.58 5.11 15.42
CA LYS A 8 14.86 4.90 16.85
C LYS A 8 14.47 3.48 17.28
N ALA A 9 15.44 2.70 17.75
CA ALA A 9 15.20 1.32 18.19
C ALA A 9 14.24 1.18 19.39
N SER A 10 14.01 2.25 20.15
CA SER A 10 13.13 2.30 21.33
C SER A 10 11.73 2.83 21.06
N LEU A 11 11.37 3.10 19.79
CA LEU A 11 10.10 3.73 19.45
C LEU A 11 8.90 2.86 19.86
N THR A 12 7.91 3.50 20.49
CA THR A 12 6.65 2.87 20.92
C THR A 12 5.43 3.48 20.23
N LEU A 13 4.31 2.72 20.17
CA LEU A 13 3.03 3.24 19.65
C LEU A 13 2.55 4.48 20.41
N GLU A 14 2.75 4.49 21.73
CA GLU A 14 2.32 5.57 22.61
C GLU A 14 3.03 6.89 22.30
N GLU A 15 4.33 6.83 21.99
CA GLU A 15 5.11 7.99 21.56
C GLU A 15 4.59 8.52 20.22
N VAL A 16 4.38 7.65 19.23
CA VAL A 16 3.84 8.06 17.92
C VAL A 16 2.44 8.67 18.06
N GLN A 17 1.60 8.10 18.92
CA GLN A 17 0.27 8.65 19.21
C GLN A 17 0.35 10.01 19.90
N LYS A 18 1.27 10.18 20.86
CA LYS A 18 1.49 11.46 21.55
C LYS A 18 1.99 12.55 20.60
N GLU A 19 2.81 12.18 19.63
CA GLU A 19 3.30 13.10 18.58
C GLU A 19 2.22 13.45 17.55
N ASN A 20 1.18 12.62 17.41
CA ASN A 20 0.10 12.79 16.44
C ASN A 20 -1.29 12.85 17.09
N PRO A 21 -1.58 13.84 17.97
CA PRO A 21 -2.82 13.91 18.73
C PRO A 21 -4.08 14.16 17.87
N GLN A 22 -3.90 14.61 16.63
CA GLN A 22 -5.00 14.85 15.68
C GLN A 22 -5.49 13.56 15.00
N VAL A 23 -4.73 12.47 15.09
CA VAL A 23 -5.10 11.18 14.52
C VAL A 23 -5.96 10.43 15.54
N ALA A 24 -7.15 10.02 15.12
CA ALA A 24 -8.07 9.25 15.96
C ALA A 24 -8.64 8.07 15.19
N LYS A 25 -8.66 6.89 15.82
CA LYS A 25 -9.17 5.65 15.22
C LYS A 25 -8.53 5.33 13.85
N GLY A 26 -7.26 5.68 13.68
CA GLY A 26 -6.51 5.49 12.45
C GLY A 26 -6.91 6.40 11.29
N ARG A 27 -7.63 7.48 11.59
CA ARG A 27 -8.05 8.48 10.62
C ARG A 27 -7.59 9.87 11.01
N TYR A 28 -7.44 10.70 10.01
CA TYR A 28 -7.14 12.11 10.15
C TYR A 28 -7.95 12.89 9.12
N HIS A 29 -8.51 14.00 9.55
CA HIS A 29 -9.12 14.99 8.67
C HIS A 29 -8.58 16.38 9.04
N PRO A 30 -8.31 17.26 8.06
CA PRO A 30 -7.96 18.65 8.37
C PRO A 30 -9.11 19.35 9.11
N THR A 31 -8.80 20.20 10.08
CA THR A 31 -9.79 20.98 10.85
C THR A 31 -10.07 22.35 10.26
N GLU A 32 -9.11 22.91 9.52
CA GLU A 32 -9.17 24.27 8.97
C GLU A 32 -9.66 24.33 7.52
N CYS A 33 -9.74 23.18 6.83
CA CYS A 33 -10.15 23.09 5.43
C CYS A 33 -10.81 21.73 5.12
N SER A 34 -11.52 21.67 3.99
CA SER A 34 -12.03 20.41 3.44
C SER A 34 -10.99 19.80 2.50
N ALA A 35 -10.62 18.55 2.73
CA ALA A 35 -9.70 17.82 1.86
C ALA A 35 -10.32 17.62 0.47
N LEU A 36 -9.48 17.70 -0.57
CA LEU A 36 -9.90 17.50 -1.97
C LEU A 36 -10.22 16.03 -2.28
N GLN A 37 -9.60 15.10 -1.57
CA GLN A 37 -9.75 13.66 -1.76
C GLN A 37 -9.72 12.95 -0.41
N HIS A 38 -10.60 11.95 -0.26
CA HIS A 38 -10.53 10.98 0.83
C HIS A 38 -9.64 9.80 0.40
N VAL A 39 -8.60 9.50 1.18
CA VAL A 39 -7.54 8.56 0.83
C VAL A 39 -7.51 7.37 1.81
N ALA A 40 -7.81 6.17 1.32
CA ALA A 40 -7.57 4.94 2.06
C ALA A 40 -6.17 4.39 1.76
N ILE A 41 -5.36 4.19 2.80
CA ILE A 41 -4.02 3.62 2.68
C ILE A 41 -4.08 2.17 3.16
N LEU A 42 -3.78 1.25 2.25
CA LEU A 42 -3.89 -0.19 2.48
C LEU A 42 -2.49 -0.80 2.60
N ILE A 43 -2.24 -1.44 3.74
CA ILE A 43 -0.95 -1.99 4.11
C ILE A 43 -1.11 -3.49 4.43
N PRO A 44 -0.63 -4.39 3.57
CA PRO A 44 -0.59 -5.81 3.88
C PRO A 44 0.50 -6.04 4.92
N HIS A 45 0.19 -6.77 5.99
CA HIS A 45 1.10 -6.96 7.10
C HIS A 45 1.08 -8.40 7.62
N ARG A 46 2.26 -8.90 7.99
CA ARG A 46 2.43 -10.12 8.76
C ARG A 46 3.75 -10.09 9.53
N ASN A 47 3.69 -10.25 10.86
CA ASN A 47 4.84 -10.42 11.75
C ASN A 47 5.93 -9.33 11.64
N ARG A 48 5.57 -8.07 11.32
CA ARG A 48 6.51 -6.94 11.14
C ARG A 48 6.12 -5.69 11.92
N GLU A 49 5.75 -5.85 13.19
CA GLU A 49 5.30 -4.74 14.05
C GLU A 49 6.29 -3.58 14.11
N LYS A 50 7.59 -3.86 14.23
CA LYS A 50 8.63 -2.80 14.27
C LYS A 50 8.71 -1.98 12.98
N HIS A 51 8.57 -2.61 11.82
CA HIS A 51 8.61 -1.89 10.55
C HIS A 51 7.32 -1.08 10.34
N LEU A 52 6.17 -1.63 10.75
CA LEU A 52 4.92 -0.89 10.77
C LEU A 52 5.03 0.36 11.64
N LEU A 53 5.65 0.26 12.82
CA LEU A 53 5.90 1.40 13.71
C LEU A 53 6.70 2.51 13.04
N TYR A 54 7.83 2.17 12.42
CA TYR A 54 8.64 3.14 11.68
C TYR A 54 7.89 3.77 10.51
N LEU A 55 7.06 2.97 9.82
CA LEU A 55 6.24 3.50 8.75
C LEU A 55 5.21 4.49 9.29
N LEU A 56 4.50 4.17 10.37
CA LEU A 56 3.47 5.04 10.97
C LEU A 56 4.08 6.34 11.51
N GLU A 57 5.22 6.27 12.20
CA GLU A 57 5.97 7.43 12.71
C GLU A 57 6.21 8.47 11.62
N HIS A 58 6.61 8.02 10.43
CA HIS A 58 6.91 8.93 9.32
C HIS A 58 5.67 9.29 8.51
N LEU A 59 4.78 8.32 8.29
CA LEU A 59 3.64 8.46 7.39
C LEU A 59 2.58 9.40 7.96
N HIS A 60 2.32 9.37 9.27
CA HIS A 60 1.32 10.25 9.88
C HIS A 60 1.65 11.73 9.71
N PRO A 61 2.83 12.24 10.13
CA PRO A 61 3.19 13.64 9.91
C PRO A 61 3.26 13.98 8.42
N PHE A 62 3.72 13.06 7.58
CA PHE A 62 3.81 13.24 6.14
C PHE A 62 2.44 13.50 5.50
N LEU A 63 1.44 12.68 5.81
CA LEU A 63 0.10 12.82 5.26
C LEU A 63 -0.65 14.04 5.83
N GLN A 64 -0.45 14.34 7.12
CA GLN A 64 -1.01 15.53 7.76
C GLN A 64 -0.49 16.82 7.08
N ARG A 65 0.80 16.88 6.75
CA ARG A 65 1.38 18.01 5.98
C ARG A 65 0.77 18.17 4.58
N GLN A 66 0.24 17.08 4.00
CA GLN A 66 -0.43 17.11 2.71
C GLN A 66 -1.92 17.50 2.80
N GLN A 67 -2.44 17.76 4.02
CA GLN A 67 -3.82 18.14 4.28
C GLN A 67 -4.84 17.16 3.66
N LEU A 68 -4.54 15.87 3.73
CA LEU A 68 -5.41 14.80 3.23
C LEU A 68 -6.41 14.38 4.30
N ASP A 69 -7.63 14.02 3.91
CA ASP A 69 -8.48 13.17 4.73
C ASP A 69 -8.08 11.73 4.44
N TYR A 70 -7.49 11.05 5.42
CA TYR A 70 -6.95 9.72 5.21
C TYR A 70 -7.31 8.74 6.32
N GLY A 71 -7.38 7.47 5.94
CA GLY A 71 -7.49 6.34 6.85
C GLY A 71 -6.39 5.31 6.57
N ILE A 72 -5.71 4.84 7.62
CA ILE A 72 -4.71 3.79 7.50
C ILE A 72 -5.35 2.45 7.88
N TYR A 73 -5.30 1.50 6.94
CA TYR A 73 -5.80 0.14 7.09
C TYR A 73 -4.64 -0.84 7.00
N VAL A 74 -4.40 -1.56 8.09
CA VAL A 74 -3.42 -2.63 8.17
C VAL A 74 -4.17 -3.95 8.07
N ILE A 75 -3.90 -4.71 7.00
CA ILE A 75 -4.56 -5.98 6.73
C ILE A 75 -3.63 -7.11 7.14
N HIS A 76 -3.97 -7.75 8.26
CA HIS A 76 -3.25 -8.86 8.84
C HIS A 76 -3.72 -10.20 8.28
N GLN A 77 -2.78 -11.01 7.79
CA GLN A 77 -3.05 -12.39 7.39
C GLN A 77 -2.92 -13.33 8.58
N ALA A 78 -4.02 -13.92 9.01
CA ALA A 78 -4.03 -14.98 10.01
C ALA A 78 -3.45 -16.29 9.48
N GLY A 79 -2.91 -17.12 10.38
CA GLY A 79 -2.37 -18.44 10.07
C GLY A 79 -0.91 -18.46 9.61
N SER A 80 -0.45 -19.65 9.22
CA SER A 80 0.94 -19.94 8.82
C SER A 80 1.10 -20.24 7.33
N THR A 81 0.06 -19.99 6.52
CA THR A 81 0.06 -20.21 5.07
C THR A 81 1.01 -19.25 4.35
N LYS A 82 1.26 -19.46 3.05
CA LYS A 82 2.11 -18.54 2.27
C LYS A 82 1.52 -17.13 2.25
N PHE A 83 2.37 -16.11 2.27
CA PHE A 83 1.90 -14.73 2.28
C PHE A 83 1.29 -14.36 0.93
N ASN A 84 0.11 -13.75 0.94
CA ASN A 84 -0.57 -13.31 -0.27
C ASN A 84 -0.91 -11.82 -0.19
N ARG A 85 0.06 -10.98 -0.56
CA ARG A 85 -0.06 -9.51 -0.55
C ARG A 85 -1.22 -9.02 -1.40
N ALA A 86 -1.32 -9.53 -2.62
CA ALA A 86 -2.32 -9.10 -3.58
C ALA A 86 -3.74 -9.33 -3.06
N LYS A 87 -3.99 -10.52 -2.49
CA LYS A 87 -5.28 -10.86 -1.89
C LYS A 87 -5.58 -10.00 -0.65
N LEU A 88 -4.59 -9.74 0.21
CA LEU A 88 -4.77 -8.83 1.37
C LEU A 88 -5.13 -7.41 0.95
N LEU A 89 -4.52 -6.89 -0.12
CA LEU A 89 -4.85 -5.58 -0.65
C LEU A 89 -6.27 -5.52 -1.25
N ASN A 90 -6.73 -6.59 -1.91
CA ASN A 90 -8.12 -6.70 -2.35
C ASN A 90 -9.09 -6.69 -1.16
N VAL A 91 -8.79 -7.43 -0.10
CA VAL A 91 -9.59 -7.42 1.14
C VAL A 91 -9.60 -6.02 1.76
N GLY A 92 -8.45 -5.37 1.88
CA GLY A 92 -8.34 -4.03 2.42
C GLY A 92 -9.20 -3.03 1.66
N TYR A 93 -9.24 -3.14 0.33
CA TYR A 93 -10.11 -2.32 -0.52
C TYR A 93 -11.59 -2.58 -0.23
N LEU A 94 -12.01 -3.85 -0.13
CA LEU A 94 -13.40 -4.22 0.14
C LEU A 94 -13.86 -3.79 1.54
N GLU A 95 -13.03 -3.93 2.56
CA GLU A 95 -13.36 -3.50 3.93
C GLU A 95 -13.33 -1.98 4.08
N ALA A 96 -12.35 -1.28 3.49
CA ALA A 96 -12.28 0.18 3.53
C ALA A 96 -13.53 0.81 2.90
N LEU A 97 -14.06 0.23 1.80
CA LEU A 97 -15.30 0.68 1.17
C LEU A 97 -16.55 0.53 2.05
N LYS A 98 -16.56 -0.43 2.98
CA LYS A 98 -17.68 -0.61 3.93
C LYS A 98 -17.67 0.46 5.02
N GLU A 99 -16.49 0.97 5.37
CA GLU A 99 -16.38 1.94 6.46
C GLU A 99 -16.60 3.39 6.02
N ALA A 100 -16.15 3.76 4.83
CA ALA A 100 -16.29 5.12 4.32
C ALA A 100 -16.23 5.16 2.79
N ASN A 101 -16.75 6.25 2.23
CA ASN A 101 -16.70 6.50 0.80
C ASN A 101 -15.35 7.12 0.41
N TRP A 102 -14.34 6.27 0.22
CA TRP A 102 -13.00 6.68 -0.20
C TRP A 102 -12.94 6.92 -1.71
N ASP A 103 -12.33 8.04 -2.11
CA ASP A 103 -12.15 8.41 -3.52
C ASP A 103 -10.88 7.78 -4.10
N CYS A 104 -9.84 7.69 -3.26
CA CYS A 104 -8.50 7.25 -3.63
C CYS A 104 -8.02 6.11 -2.74
N PHE A 105 -7.38 5.11 -3.34
CA PHE A 105 -6.76 4.01 -2.64
C PHE A 105 -5.26 3.99 -2.93
N ILE A 106 -4.46 4.08 -1.87
CA ILE A 106 -3.01 3.92 -1.91
C ILE A 106 -2.69 2.50 -1.46
N PHE A 107 -2.18 1.69 -2.37
CA PHE A 107 -1.77 0.32 -2.12
C PHE A 107 -0.26 0.27 -1.85
N ILE A 108 0.12 -0.12 -0.63
CA ILE A 108 1.52 -0.30 -0.23
C ILE A 108 1.92 -1.76 -0.43
N PHE A 109 2.74 -2.04 -1.43
CA PHE A 109 3.29 -3.35 -1.81
C PHE A 109 4.61 -3.72 -1.12
N HIS A 110 5.28 -2.75 -0.51
CA HIS A 110 6.67 -2.89 -0.04
C HIS A 110 6.85 -3.53 1.33
N ASP A 111 5.87 -4.26 1.85
CA ASP A 111 5.98 -4.92 3.17
C ASP A 111 6.54 -3.96 4.23
N VAL A 112 5.95 -2.75 4.33
CA VAL A 112 6.26 -1.67 5.28
C VAL A 112 7.70 -1.10 5.27
N ASP A 113 8.54 -1.46 4.29
CA ASP A 113 9.98 -1.11 4.32
C ASP A 113 10.36 0.14 3.51
N LEU A 114 9.41 0.82 2.88
CA LEU A 114 9.70 2.01 2.09
C LEU A 114 9.09 3.26 2.71
N VAL A 115 9.92 4.26 2.91
CA VAL A 115 9.53 5.55 3.48
C VAL A 115 9.83 6.67 2.47
N PRO A 116 8.86 7.56 2.16
CA PRO A 116 9.08 8.65 1.22
C PRO A 116 10.05 9.68 1.78
N ASP A 117 11.07 10.05 1.01
CA ASP A 117 12.09 11.01 1.43
C ASP A 117 11.60 12.46 1.28
N ASN A 118 10.62 12.69 0.40
CA ASN A 118 10.20 14.02 -0.02
C ASN A 118 8.68 14.21 0.09
N ASP A 119 8.27 15.20 0.87
CA ASP A 119 6.87 15.59 1.09
C ASP A 119 6.13 16.01 -0.19
N PHE A 120 6.85 16.41 -1.24
CA PHE A 120 6.25 16.76 -2.54
C PHE A 120 5.74 15.52 -3.32
N ASN A 121 6.01 14.32 -2.83
CA ASN A 121 5.40 13.11 -3.37
C ASN A 121 3.97 12.97 -2.84
N PHE A 122 3.02 13.63 -3.49
CA PHE A 122 1.62 13.63 -3.03
C PHE A 122 0.98 12.24 -3.10
N TYR A 123 0.46 11.76 -1.96
CA TYR A 123 -0.31 10.51 -1.82
C TYR A 123 -1.77 10.73 -2.21
N MET A 124 -1.95 11.18 -3.45
CA MET A 124 -3.24 11.47 -4.06
C MET A 124 -3.39 10.69 -5.35
N CYS A 125 -4.64 10.41 -5.71
CA CYS A 125 -4.97 9.75 -6.97
C CYS A 125 -5.19 10.78 -8.07
N ASP A 126 -4.83 10.40 -9.28
CA ASP A 126 -5.05 11.19 -10.48
C ASP A 126 -5.96 10.42 -11.45
N ARG A 127 -6.31 11.03 -12.58
CA ARG A 127 -7.07 10.43 -13.68
C ARG A 127 -6.45 9.15 -14.22
N GLN A 128 -5.15 8.97 -14.00
CA GLN A 128 -4.38 7.79 -14.39
C GLN A 128 -3.75 7.13 -13.15
N PRO A 129 -3.60 5.79 -13.13
CA PRO A 129 -2.94 5.09 -12.04
C PRO A 129 -1.52 5.63 -11.80
N LYS A 130 -1.20 5.94 -10.55
CA LYS A 130 0.06 6.58 -10.18
C LYS A 130 0.98 5.59 -9.50
N HIS A 131 2.24 5.55 -9.94
CA HIS A 131 3.30 4.81 -9.28
C HIS A 131 4.15 5.80 -8.49
N LEU A 132 4.05 5.75 -7.17
CA LEU A 132 4.67 6.73 -6.28
C LEU A 132 6.16 6.43 -6.04
N VAL A 133 6.62 5.20 -6.26
CA VAL A 133 8.02 4.78 -6.02
C VAL A 133 8.81 4.75 -7.33
N VAL A 134 9.66 5.74 -7.60
CA VAL A 134 10.50 5.75 -8.81
C VAL A 134 11.91 5.23 -8.52
N GLY A 135 12.48 5.58 -7.38
CA GLY A 135 13.84 5.21 -7.05
C GLY A 135 14.04 4.93 -5.56
N ARG A 136 14.79 3.86 -5.26
CA ARG A 136 15.24 3.56 -3.89
C ARG A 136 16.69 3.98 -3.70
N ASN A 137 17.06 4.34 -2.47
CA ASN A 137 18.46 4.46 -2.02
C ASN A 137 19.34 3.32 -2.59
N ASN A 138 18.98 2.06 -2.30
CA ASN A 138 19.80 0.90 -2.68
C ASN A 138 19.91 0.66 -4.19
N THR A 139 19.07 1.32 -5.00
CA THR A 139 19.11 1.25 -6.47
C THR A 139 19.71 2.51 -7.11
N GLY A 140 20.32 3.39 -6.32
CA GLY A 140 20.84 4.68 -6.78
C GLY A 140 19.74 5.61 -7.31
N TYR A 141 18.54 5.55 -6.73
CA TYR A 141 17.35 6.30 -7.12
C TYR A 141 16.91 6.09 -8.58
N ARG A 142 17.21 4.93 -9.16
CA ARG A 142 16.75 4.53 -10.50
C ARG A 142 15.62 3.51 -10.43
N LEU A 143 14.77 3.54 -11.44
CA LEU A 143 13.71 2.55 -11.64
C LEU A 143 14.35 1.16 -11.81
N ARG A 144 13.84 0.13 -11.12
CA ARG A 144 14.40 -1.23 -11.17
C ARG A 144 14.35 -1.82 -12.59
N TYR A 145 13.26 -1.55 -13.31
CA TYR A 145 13.05 -1.83 -14.73
C TYR A 145 11.86 -1.00 -15.23
N GLN A 146 11.76 -0.72 -16.55
CA GLN A 146 10.77 0.22 -17.11
C GLN A 146 9.30 -0.11 -16.75
N GLY A 147 8.97 -1.40 -16.66
CA GLY A 147 7.66 -1.92 -16.29
C GLY A 147 7.41 -2.05 -14.79
N TYR A 148 8.29 -1.55 -13.93
CA TYR A 148 8.12 -1.74 -12.49
C TYR A 148 6.91 -0.96 -11.97
N PHE A 149 5.98 -1.67 -11.34
CA PHE A 149 4.77 -1.10 -10.74
C PHE A 149 4.57 -1.57 -9.28
N GLY A 150 5.61 -2.13 -8.68
CA GLY A 150 5.59 -2.52 -7.29
C GLY A 150 5.89 -1.33 -6.38
N GLY A 151 5.08 -1.15 -5.36
CA GLY A 151 5.58 -0.56 -4.15
C GLY A 151 4.69 0.34 -3.37
N VAL A 152 4.47 1.52 -3.92
CA VAL A 152 3.36 2.35 -3.49
C VAL A 152 2.69 2.77 -4.77
N THR A 153 1.46 2.34 -4.94
CA THR A 153 0.64 2.64 -6.12
C THR A 153 -0.64 3.31 -5.66
N ALA A 154 -1.11 4.30 -6.41
CA ALA A 154 -2.36 4.98 -6.15
C ALA A 154 -3.32 4.71 -7.30
N LEU A 155 -4.51 4.20 -6.98
CA LEU A 155 -5.60 4.05 -7.93
C LEU A 155 -6.89 4.59 -7.31
N THR A 156 -7.67 5.28 -8.13
CA THR A 156 -9.04 5.64 -7.75
C THR A 156 -9.91 4.40 -7.62
N ARG A 157 -11.03 4.52 -6.90
CA ARG A 157 -12.06 3.48 -6.81
C ARG A 157 -12.44 2.92 -8.18
N ASP A 158 -12.70 3.80 -9.14
CA ASP A 158 -13.15 3.42 -10.48
C ASP A 158 -12.04 2.72 -11.28
N GLN A 159 -10.80 3.17 -11.17
CA GLN A 159 -9.65 2.52 -11.82
C GLN A 159 -9.45 1.10 -11.27
N PHE A 160 -9.51 0.94 -9.95
CA PHE A 160 -9.29 -0.35 -9.30
C PHE A 160 -10.42 -1.34 -9.58
N SER A 161 -11.67 -0.86 -9.58
CA SER A 161 -12.82 -1.67 -9.99
C SER A 161 -12.74 -2.09 -11.46
N LYS A 162 -12.32 -1.20 -12.37
CA LYS A 162 -12.17 -1.51 -13.81
C LYS A 162 -11.17 -2.61 -14.11
N VAL A 163 -10.10 -2.71 -13.31
CA VAL A 163 -9.08 -3.77 -13.48
C VAL A 163 -9.43 -5.06 -12.73
N ASN A 164 -10.60 -5.14 -12.10
CA ASN A 164 -10.99 -6.23 -11.20
C ASN A 164 -9.98 -6.43 -10.06
N GLY A 165 -9.37 -5.37 -9.56
CA GLY A 165 -8.31 -5.40 -8.55
C GLY A 165 -7.13 -6.33 -8.88
N PHE A 166 -6.50 -6.89 -7.85
CA PHE A 166 -5.33 -7.77 -7.97
C PHE A 166 -5.71 -9.23 -8.19
N SER A 167 -4.83 -10.02 -8.78
CA SER A 167 -4.97 -11.49 -8.78
C SER A 167 -4.88 -12.06 -7.36
N ASN A 168 -5.78 -12.98 -7.02
CA ASN A 168 -5.75 -13.66 -5.72
C ASN A 168 -4.82 -14.89 -5.71
N ASN A 169 -4.24 -15.27 -6.85
CA ASN A 169 -3.50 -16.52 -7.01
C ASN A 169 -1.98 -16.37 -6.83
N TYR A 170 -1.48 -15.17 -6.56
CA TYR A 170 -0.06 -14.95 -6.28
C TYR A 170 0.28 -15.27 -4.82
N TRP A 171 0.78 -16.48 -4.60
CA TRP A 171 1.28 -16.92 -3.30
C TRP A 171 2.81 -16.82 -3.25
N GLY A 172 3.35 -15.99 -2.36
CA GLY A 172 4.79 -15.75 -2.23
C GLY A 172 5.25 -14.39 -2.78
N TRP A 173 6.53 -14.28 -3.14
CA TRP A 173 7.12 -13.01 -3.62
C TRP A 173 7.28 -12.98 -5.14
N GLY A 174 6.58 -12.05 -5.80
CA GLY A 174 6.85 -11.65 -7.17
C GLY A 174 5.75 -11.98 -8.18
N GLY A 175 5.55 -11.04 -9.11
CA GLY A 175 4.66 -11.15 -10.26
C GLY A 175 3.29 -10.53 -10.05
N GLU A 176 2.90 -10.22 -8.82
CA GLU A 176 1.61 -9.59 -8.53
C GLU A 176 1.51 -8.12 -8.96
N ASP A 177 2.64 -7.40 -8.87
CA ASP A 177 2.76 -6.01 -9.28
C ASP A 177 2.81 -5.88 -10.82
N ASP A 178 3.52 -6.79 -11.47
CA ASP A 178 3.52 -6.90 -12.93
C ASP A 178 2.14 -7.31 -13.48
N ASP A 179 1.41 -8.20 -12.79
CA ASP A 179 0.01 -8.56 -13.12
C ASP A 179 -0.90 -7.33 -13.09
N LEU A 180 -0.85 -6.53 -12.01
CA LEU A 180 -1.65 -5.30 -11.94
C LEU A 180 -1.31 -4.35 -13.10
N ARG A 181 -0.01 -4.17 -13.41
CA ARG A 181 0.39 -3.31 -14.54
C ARG A 181 -0.21 -3.78 -15.86
N ILE A 182 -0.16 -5.09 -16.13
CA ILE A 182 -0.74 -5.66 -17.36
C ILE A 182 -2.25 -5.38 -17.39
N ARG A 183 -2.97 -5.56 -16.27
CA ARG A 183 -4.40 -5.24 -16.19
C ARG A 183 -4.70 -3.77 -16.46
N VAL A 184 -3.90 -2.86 -15.90
CA VAL A 184 -3.99 -1.41 -16.13
C VAL A 184 -3.79 -1.07 -17.62
N GLU A 185 -2.76 -1.63 -18.25
CA GLU A 185 -2.47 -1.44 -19.67
C GLU A 185 -3.58 -2.01 -20.57
N MET A 186 -4.14 -3.16 -20.22
CA MET A 186 -5.28 -3.77 -20.93
C MET A 186 -6.54 -2.88 -20.89
N GLN A 187 -6.74 -2.14 -19.80
CA GLN A 187 -7.80 -1.14 -19.66
C GLN A 187 -7.46 0.21 -20.33
N LYS A 188 -6.38 0.27 -21.13
CA LYS A 188 -5.89 1.47 -21.83
C LYS A 188 -5.53 2.63 -20.89
N MET A 189 -5.28 2.33 -19.61
CA MET A 189 -4.80 3.29 -18.64
C MET A 189 -3.27 3.30 -18.68
N ARG A 190 -2.67 4.47 -18.40
CA ARG A 190 -1.21 4.64 -18.42
C ARG A 190 -0.71 4.89 -17.01
N VAL A 191 0.38 4.24 -16.63
CA VAL A 191 1.01 4.48 -15.33
C VAL A 191 1.72 5.84 -15.35
N VAL A 192 1.31 6.75 -14.48
CA VAL A 192 1.96 8.06 -14.28
C VAL A 192 2.94 7.97 -13.10
N ARG A 193 4.09 8.61 -13.23
CA ARG A 193 5.15 8.63 -12.21
C ARG A 193 5.52 10.09 -11.90
N PRO A 194 5.69 10.46 -10.62
CA PRO A 194 6.29 11.76 -10.27
C PRO A 194 7.72 11.87 -10.77
N SER A 195 8.28 13.09 -10.73
CA SER A 195 9.69 13.31 -11.06
C SER A 195 10.61 12.41 -10.21
N PRO A 196 11.67 11.81 -10.78
CA PRO A 196 12.64 11.00 -10.04
C PRO A 196 13.28 11.72 -8.84
N ASP A 197 13.32 13.05 -8.86
CA ASP A 197 13.86 13.86 -7.76
C ASP A 197 12.90 13.97 -6.56
N VAL A 198 11.61 13.74 -6.80
CA VAL A 198 10.55 13.79 -5.80
C VAL A 198 10.18 12.38 -5.31
N ALA A 199 10.09 11.41 -6.21
CA ALA A 199 9.69 10.03 -5.90
C ALA A 199 10.86 9.16 -5.39
N ARG A 200 11.66 9.73 -4.47
CA ARG A 200 12.76 9.06 -3.78
C ARG A 200 12.28 8.42 -2.48
N TYR A 201 12.67 7.16 -2.29
CA TYR A 201 12.34 6.38 -1.09
C TYR A 201 13.59 5.80 -0.47
N THR A 202 13.63 5.83 0.85
CA THR A 202 14.61 5.10 1.64
C THR A 202 14.05 3.75 2.05
N VAL A 203 14.91 2.72 1.93
CA VAL A 203 14.60 1.35 2.36
C VAL A 203 14.97 1.20 3.82
N ILE A 204 14.05 0.73 4.64
CA ILE A 204 14.34 0.23 5.98
C ILE A 204 14.99 -1.15 5.81
N PHE A 205 16.24 -1.28 6.25
CA PHE A 205 17.01 -2.52 6.07
C PHE A 205 16.39 -3.67 6.88
N HIS A 206 16.06 -4.76 6.18
CA HIS A 206 15.67 -6.04 6.78
C HIS A 206 16.33 -7.21 6.03
N ARG A 207 16.51 -8.36 6.70
CA ARG A 207 16.92 -9.63 6.05
C ARG A 207 15.69 -10.25 5.39
N ARG A 208 15.82 -10.92 4.23
CA ARG A 208 14.69 -11.63 3.59
C ARG A 208 14.07 -12.61 4.59
N ASP A 209 12.77 -12.48 4.85
CA ASP A 209 12.07 -13.31 5.82
C ASP A 209 11.67 -14.68 5.26
N HIS A 210 11.62 -15.68 6.15
CA HIS A 210 11.07 -16.99 5.85
C HIS A 210 9.57 -16.87 5.49
N GLY A 211 9.14 -17.51 4.40
CA GLY A 211 7.76 -17.45 3.89
C GLY A 211 7.53 -16.42 2.76
N ASN A 212 8.53 -15.61 2.43
CA ASN A 212 8.61 -14.78 1.22
C ASN A 212 9.48 -15.47 0.15
N GLU A 213 9.30 -16.77 -0.04
CA GLU A 213 9.97 -17.51 -1.11
C GLU A 213 9.61 -16.90 -2.47
N GLU A 214 10.59 -16.86 -3.39
CA GLU A 214 10.34 -16.36 -4.73
C GLU A 214 9.25 -17.21 -5.37
N ASN A 215 8.23 -16.55 -5.89
CA ASN A 215 7.16 -17.22 -6.58
C ASN A 215 7.74 -17.85 -7.86
N GLY A 216 7.89 -19.18 -7.86
CA GLY A 216 8.33 -19.94 -9.02
C GLY A 216 7.35 -19.89 -10.19
N GLU A 217 6.13 -19.39 -9.98
CA GLU A 217 5.04 -19.36 -10.96
C GLU A 217 4.97 -18.05 -11.76
N ARG A 218 6.11 -17.55 -12.27
CA ARG A 218 6.11 -16.45 -13.26
C ARG A 218 5.29 -16.75 -14.52
N ARG A 219 4.87 -18.02 -14.73
CA ARG A 219 3.96 -18.45 -15.80
C ARG A 219 2.57 -17.79 -15.71
N LEU A 220 2.13 -17.38 -14.52
CA LEU A 220 0.85 -16.70 -14.32
C LEU A 220 0.77 -15.37 -15.09
N LEU A 221 1.90 -14.67 -15.27
CA LEU A 221 1.99 -13.43 -16.05
C LEU A 221 1.63 -13.62 -17.54
N GLY A 222 1.82 -14.81 -18.09
CA GLY A 222 1.40 -15.13 -19.46
C GLY A 222 -0.12 -15.35 -19.59
N GLN A 223 -0.81 -15.61 -18.47
CA GLN A 223 -2.23 -15.98 -18.43
C GLN A 223 -3.13 -14.82 -18.02
N VAL A 224 -2.58 -13.70 -17.57
CA VAL A 224 -3.31 -12.50 -17.09
C VAL A 224 -4.43 -12.12 -18.04
N SER A 225 -4.16 -12.07 -19.34
CA SER A 225 -5.14 -11.69 -20.37
C SER A 225 -6.41 -12.57 -20.38
N ARG A 226 -6.30 -13.81 -19.90
CA ARG A 226 -7.39 -14.78 -19.79
C ARG A 226 -8.01 -14.80 -18.40
N THR A 227 -7.21 -14.65 -17.35
CA THR A 227 -7.63 -14.86 -15.96
C THR A 227 -8.14 -13.59 -15.28
N TRP A 228 -7.73 -12.38 -15.70
CA TRP A 228 -8.05 -11.14 -14.98
C TRP A 228 -9.55 -10.89 -14.78
N LYS A 229 -10.41 -11.39 -15.68
CA LYS A 229 -11.87 -11.27 -15.57
C LYS A 229 -12.49 -12.23 -14.55
N THR A 230 -11.85 -13.36 -14.28
CA THR A 230 -12.35 -14.40 -13.36
C THR A 230 -11.58 -14.46 -12.05
N ASP A 231 -10.41 -13.84 -12.00
CA ASP A 231 -9.52 -13.79 -10.84
C ASP A 231 -9.24 -12.35 -10.44
N GLY A 232 -9.89 -11.90 -9.36
CA GLY A 232 -9.73 -10.56 -8.85
C GLY A 232 -10.68 -10.23 -7.70
N LEU A 233 -11.22 -9.02 -7.69
CA LEU A 233 -12.20 -8.60 -6.69
C LEU A 233 -13.45 -9.49 -6.67
N ASN A 234 -13.89 -9.93 -7.85
CA ASN A 234 -15.07 -10.79 -7.98
C ASN A 234 -14.88 -12.21 -7.41
N SER A 235 -13.65 -12.70 -7.28
CA SER A 235 -13.34 -14.04 -6.77
C SER A 235 -12.63 -14.00 -5.41
N CYS A 236 -12.58 -12.82 -4.77
CA CYS A 236 -11.90 -12.64 -3.50
C CYS A 236 -12.72 -13.26 -2.35
N SER A 237 -12.47 -14.54 -2.07
CA SER A 237 -13.06 -15.24 -0.91
C SER A 237 -12.14 -15.15 0.30
N TYR A 238 -12.70 -14.71 1.43
CA TYR A 238 -11.99 -14.54 2.69
C TYR A 238 -12.92 -14.60 3.89
N LYS A 239 -12.36 -14.93 5.04
CA LYS A 239 -13.06 -14.90 6.33
C LYS A 239 -12.53 -13.74 7.16
N LEU A 240 -13.41 -12.79 7.47
CA LEU A 240 -13.10 -11.70 8.40
C LEU A 240 -13.10 -12.25 9.83
N LEU A 241 -11.97 -12.11 10.53
CA LEU A 241 -11.82 -12.57 11.92
C LEU A 241 -12.06 -11.42 12.90
N SER A 242 -11.43 -10.26 12.67
CA SER A 242 -11.60 -9.07 13.51
C SER A 242 -11.35 -7.78 12.74
N VAL A 243 -11.97 -6.70 13.21
CA VAL A 243 -11.69 -5.32 12.81
C VAL A 243 -11.53 -4.51 14.09
N GLU A 244 -10.34 -3.96 14.31
CA GLU A 244 -9.98 -3.22 15.51
C GLU A 244 -9.54 -1.80 15.14
N HIS A 245 -10.24 -0.79 15.66
CA HIS A 245 -9.89 0.62 15.45
C HIS A 245 -8.85 1.08 16.48
N ASN A 246 -7.57 0.88 16.17
CA ASN A 246 -6.49 1.41 17.00
C ASN A 246 -6.37 2.93 16.82
N PRO A 247 -5.69 3.65 17.74
CA PRO A 247 -5.53 5.09 17.65
C PRO A 247 -4.90 5.56 16.34
N LEU A 248 -3.88 4.83 15.85
CA LEU A 248 -3.06 5.19 14.69
C LEU A 248 -3.46 4.49 13.38
N TYR A 249 -4.15 3.34 13.45
CA TYR A 249 -4.56 2.59 12.25
C TYR A 249 -5.75 1.68 12.56
N VAL A 250 -6.45 1.24 11.52
CA VAL A 250 -7.46 0.19 11.61
C VAL A 250 -6.80 -1.15 11.31
N ASN A 251 -6.85 -2.09 12.25
CA ASN A 251 -6.34 -3.43 12.07
C ASN A 251 -7.46 -4.35 11.58
N ILE A 252 -7.26 -5.00 10.43
CA ILE A 252 -8.22 -5.92 9.83
C ILE A 252 -7.55 -7.29 9.75
N THR A 253 -8.03 -8.24 10.55
CA THR A 253 -7.49 -9.60 10.56
C THR A 253 -8.36 -10.52 9.72
N VAL A 254 -7.76 -11.16 8.71
CA VAL A 254 -8.46 -12.07 7.80
C VAL A 254 -7.76 -13.41 7.64
N ASP A 255 -8.56 -14.42 7.31
CA ASP A 255 -8.14 -15.78 7.01
C ASP A 255 -8.60 -16.19 5.61
N PHE A 256 -7.84 -17.08 4.96
CA PHE A 256 -8.02 -17.46 3.55
C PHE A 256 -7.94 -18.97 3.33
#